data_AF-A0A1X7H7K2-F1
#
_entry.id   AF-A0A1X7H7K2-F1
#
_cell.length_a   1.000
_cell.length_b   1.000
_cell.length_c   1.000
_cell.angle_alpha   90.00
_cell.angle_beta   90.00
_cell.angle_gamma   90.00
#
_symmetry.space_group_name_H-M   'P 1'
#
loop_
_entity.id
_entity.type
_entity.pdbx_description
1 polymer ?
#
loop_
_entity_poly.entity_id
_entity_poly.type
_entity_poly.pdbx_seq_one_letter_code
_entity_poly.pdbx_strand_id
1 'polypeptide(L)'
;MEFTTAYTPVTDFFSSMNSKELNSFYELFMLNKPYCLDELIQAVWHTPGYESWNADFSPESLDGVAEWLASRIYKEQLSSTVNETGNDSIAGTADLNTPVLSEEAMSLAVLVGMYYGEVAVRNNPELSWSQLKGNKKQADYGQPVISASGSLPTNPVRVAHAFACAIADGSKTLGRLRETYNYWMQLIKAK
;
A
#
# COMPACT_ATOMS: atom_id res chain seq x y z
N MET A 1 17.79 -6.04 1.64
CA MET A 1 16.89 -5.06 1.00
C MET A 1 16.89 -3.83 1.87
N GLU A 2 17.27 -2.69 1.31
CA GLU A 2 17.05 -1.39 1.96
C GLU A 2 15.65 -0.90 1.62
N PHE A 3 15.08 -0.04 2.47
CA PHE A 3 13.75 0.49 2.21
C PHE A 3 13.77 1.40 0.97
N THR A 4 12.86 1.14 0.04
CA THR A 4 12.50 2.00 -1.09
C THR A 4 10.98 2.01 -1.21
N THR A 5 10.38 3.00 -1.84
CA THR A 5 8.93 3.00 -2.07
C THR A 5 8.49 1.94 -3.07
N ALA A 6 9.38 1.47 -3.96
CA ALA A 6 9.10 0.42 -4.93
C ALA A 6 9.08 -1.03 -4.37
N TYR A 7 9.16 -1.23 -3.05
CA TYR A 7 9.13 -2.58 -2.48
C TYR A 7 7.72 -3.19 -2.48
N THR A 8 7.63 -4.52 -2.59
CA THR A 8 6.36 -5.24 -2.41
C THR A 8 6.27 -5.90 -1.04
N PRO A 9 5.13 -5.79 -0.32
CA PRO A 9 4.88 -6.49 0.93
C PRO A 9 4.51 -7.99 0.72
N VAL A 10 4.30 -8.40 -0.53
CA VAL A 10 4.01 -9.80 -0.90
C VAL A 10 5.31 -10.45 -1.35
N THR A 11 6.16 -10.78 -0.39
CA THR A 11 7.48 -11.38 -0.65
C THR A 11 7.93 -12.25 0.50
N ASP A 12 8.65 -13.33 0.18
CA ASP A 12 9.31 -14.18 1.16
C ASP A 12 10.68 -13.63 1.59
N PHE A 13 11.15 -12.54 0.97
CA PHE A 13 12.50 -11.99 1.19
C PHE A 13 12.76 -11.59 2.65
N PHE A 14 11.76 -11.07 3.38
CA PHE A 14 11.93 -10.71 4.78
C PHE A 14 12.20 -11.93 5.70
N SER A 15 11.78 -13.12 5.31
CA SER A 15 12.01 -14.35 6.10
C SER A 15 13.49 -14.77 6.09
N SER A 16 14.21 -14.46 5.01
CA SER A 16 15.63 -14.76 4.83
C SER A 16 16.56 -13.70 5.42
N MET A 17 16.06 -12.48 5.65
CA MET A 17 16.81 -11.40 6.30
C MET A 17 17.18 -11.74 7.75
N ASN A 18 18.37 -11.31 8.16
CA ASN A 18 18.82 -11.38 9.54
C ASN A 18 18.26 -10.22 10.38
N SER A 19 18.37 -10.31 11.71
CA SER A 19 17.80 -9.32 12.62
C SER A 19 18.32 -7.89 12.40
N LYS A 20 19.59 -7.74 11.98
CA LYS A 20 20.17 -6.41 11.70
C LYS A 20 19.54 -5.80 10.46
N GLU A 21 19.42 -6.58 9.39
CA GLU A 21 18.80 -6.13 8.14
C GLU A 21 17.32 -5.78 8.34
N LEU A 22 16.59 -6.59 9.11
CA LEU A 22 15.20 -6.31 9.47
C LEU A 22 15.07 -5.01 10.24
N ASN A 23 15.89 -4.80 11.28
CA ASN A 23 15.86 -3.56 12.05
C ASN A 23 16.19 -2.35 11.16
N SER A 24 17.23 -2.44 10.31
CA SER A 24 17.60 -1.37 9.38
C SER A 24 16.49 -1.03 8.39
N PHE A 25 15.78 -2.02 7.85
CA PHE A 25 14.62 -1.77 6.98
C PHE A 25 13.53 -1.00 7.73
N TYR A 26 13.17 -1.43 8.94
CA TYR A 26 12.13 -0.79 9.73
C TYR A 26 12.53 0.64 10.16
N GLU A 27 13.78 0.85 10.56
CA GLU A 27 14.31 2.18 10.90
C GLU A 27 14.23 3.13 9.70
N LEU A 28 14.66 2.69 8.51
CA LEU A 28 14.56 3.48 7.29
C LEU A 28 13.11 3.75 6.89
N PHE A 29 12.21 2.77 7.02
CA PHE A 29 10.78 2.98 6.78
C PHE A 29 10.21 4.07 7.69
N MET A 30 10.49 4.00 9.00
CA MET A 30 9.98 4.96 9.97
C MET A 30 10.61 6.35 9.80
N LEU A 31 11.90 6.42 9.45
CA LEU A 31 12.61 7.66 9.18
C LEU A 31 12.08 8.38 7.94
N ASN A 32 11.77 7.62 6.88
CA ASN A 32 11.30 8.17 5.61
C ASN A 32 9.78 8.44 5.58
N LYS A 33 9.01 7.78 6.46
CA LYS A 33 7.54 7.94 6.54
C LYS A 33 7.04 9.39 6.40
N PRO A 34 7.52 10.40 7.16
CA PRO A 34 7.04 11.77 6.98
C PRO A 34 7.25 12.31 5.56
N TYR A 35 8.41 12.06 4.95
CA TYR A 35 8.71 12.48 3.58
C TYR A 35 7.83 11.75 2.55
N CYS A 36 7.58 10.46 2.75
CA CYS A 36 6.68 9.68 1.91
C CYS A 36 5.23 10.18 1.99
N LEU A 37 4.77 10.60 3.17
CA LEU A 37 3.44 11.20 3.31
C LEU A 37 3.37 12.55 2.58
N ASP A 38 4.39 13.39 2.72
CA ASP A 38 4.46 14.66 1.99
C ASP A 38 4.48 14.42 0.48
N GLU A 39 5.26 13.45 0.01
CA GLU A 39 5.30 13.05 -1.40
C GLU A 39 3.92 12.62 -1.91
N LEU A 40 3.21 11.77 -1.17
CA LEU A 40 1.84 11.38 -1.51
C LEU A 40 0.92 12.58 -1.62
N ILE A 41 0.93 13.45 -0.60
CA ILE A 41 0.04 14.61 -0.52
C ILE A 41 0.29 15.54 -1.71
N GLN A 42 1.56 15.81 -2.02
CA GLN A 42 1.92 16.60 -3.19
C GLN A 42 1.49 15.93 -4.49
N ALA A 43 1.69 14.61 -4.63
CA ALA A 43 1.28 13.88 -5.83
C ALA A 43 -0.24 13.93 -6.06
N VAL A 44 -1.04 13.84 -4.99
CA VAL A 44 -2.51 14.00 -5.09
C VAL A 44 -2.87 15.42 -5.50
N TRP A 45 -2.35 16.45 -4.82
CA TRP A 45 -2.69 17.84 -5.11
C TRP A 45 -2.24 18.33 -6.49
N HIS A 46 -1.16 17.79 -7.03
CA HIS A 46 -0.70 18.10 -8.39
C HIS A 46 -1.44 17.31 -9.48
N THR A 47 -2.37 16.42 -9.11
CA THR A 47 -3.19 15.68 -10.08
C THR A 47 -4.48 16.46 -10.37
N PRO A 48 -4.74 16.85 -11.63
CA PRO A 48 -5.96 17.56 -11.99
C PRO A 48 -7.23 16.81 -11.56
N GLY A 49 -8.15 17.51 -10.89
CA GLY A 49 -9.38 16.95 -10.33
C GLY A 49 -9.28 16.48 -8.87
N TYR A 50 -8.08 16.50 -8.27
CA TYR A 50 -7.84 16.10 -6.86
C TYR A 50 -7.26 17.22 -6.00
N GLU A 51 -7.19 18.45 -6.51
CA GLU A 51 -6.58 19.61 -5.84
C GLU A 51 -7.29 19.97 -4.53
N SER A 52 -8.56 19.61 -4.42
CA SER A 52 -9.40 19.87 -3.24
C SER A 52 -9.38 18.74 -2.20
N TRP A 53 -8.69 17.63 -2.46
CA TRP A 53 -8.57 16.54 -1.49
C TRP A 53 -7.84 17.03 -0.23
N ASN A 54 -8.41 16.73 0.94
CA ASN A 54 -7.84 17.16 2.21
C ASN A 54 -7.12 16.00 2.90
N ALA A 55 -5.81 16.14 3.08
CA ALA A 55 -4.97 15.18 3.81
C ALA A 55 -5.05 15.40 5.33
N ASP A 56 -6.26 15.40 5.90
CA ASP A 56 -6.49 15.62 7.34
C ASP A 56 -6.30 14.37 8.20
N PHE A 57 -5.92 13.25 7.58
CA PHE A 57 -5.77 11.95 8.21
C PHE A 57 -7.04 11.45 8.91
N SER A 58 -8.22 11.93 8.50
CA SER A 58 -9.51 11.34 8.89
C SER A 58 -9.76 10.02 8.14
N PRO A 59 -10.60 9.12 8.67
CA PRO A 59 -11.07 7.96 7.92
C PRO A 59 -11.72 8.32 6.58
N GLU A 60 -12.40 9.47 6.50
CA GLU A 60 -13.05 9.99 5.29
C GLU A 60 -12.03 10.34 4.20
N SER A 61 -10.85 10.85 4.57
CA SER A 61 -9.79 11.17 3.61
C SER A 61 -9.29 9.96 2.81
N LEU A 62 -9.54 8.73 3.30
CA LEU A 62 -9.20 7.49 2.60
C LEU A 62 -9.98 7.31 1.29
N ASP A 63 -11.18 7.86 1.17
CA ASP A 63 -11.97 7.73 -0.06
C ASP A 63 -11.28 8.47 -1.22
N GLY A 64 -10.91 9.73 -1.01
CA GLY A 64 -10.29 10.54 -2.05
C GLY A 64 -8.92 10.01 -2.50
N VAL A 65 -8.10 9.49 -1.57
CA VAL A 65 -6.80 8.89 -1.94
C VAL A 65 -6.98 7.53 -2.63
N ALA A 66 -8.03 6.77 -2.28
CA ALA A 66 -8.34 5.51 -2.96
C ALA A 66 -8.82 5.76 -4.40
N GLU A 67 -9.69 6.75 -4.60
CA GLU A 67 -10.13 7.20 -5.93
C GLU A 67 -8.96 7.70 -6.77
N TRP A 68 -8.09 8.52 -6.17
CA TRP A 68 -6.88 9.00 -6.82
C TRP A 68 -5.98 7.86 -7.27
N LEU A 69 -5.64 6.92 -6.37
CA LEU A 69 -4.78 5.78 -6.70
C LEU A 69 -5.37 4.95 -7.85
N ALA A 70 -6.68 4.70 -7.82
CA ALA A 70 -7.33 3.96 -8.90
C ALA A 70 -7.24 4.69 -10.24
N SER A 71 -7.43 6.01 -10.26
CA SER A 71 -7.29 6.81 -11.48
C SER A 71 -5.88 6.76 -12.08
N ARG A 72 -4.85 6.67 -11.24
CA ARG A 72 -3.45 6.50 -11.67
C ARG A 72 -3.25 5.15 -12.34
N ILE A 73 -3.73 4.08 -11.70
CA ILE A 73 -3.62 2.71 -12.22
C ILE A 73 -4.36 2.58 -13.56
N TYR A 74 -5.59 3.09 -13.66
CA TYR A 74 -6.36 3.03 -14.91
C TYR A 74 -5.72 3.83 -16.05
N LYS A 75 -5.20 5.03 -15.76
CA LYS A 75 -4.52 5.87 -16.76
C LYS A 75 -3.29 5.16 -17.31
N GLU A 76 -2.53 4.51 -16.45
CA GLU A 76 -1.35 3.75 -16.85
C GLU A 76 -1.72 2.58 -17.77
N GLN A 77 -2.71 1.77 -17.37
CA GLN A 77 -3.17 0.65 -18.20
C GLN A 77 -3.64 1.10 -19.58
N LEU A 78 -4.38 2.21 -19.67
CA LEU A 78 -4.82 2.78 -20.95
C LEU A 78 -3.61 3.20 -21.82
N SER A 79 -2.59 3.79 -21.21
CA SER A 79 -1.37 4.20 -21.94
C SER A 79 -0.59 3.01 -22.51
N SER A 80 -0.55 1.89 -21.78
CA SER A 80 0.09 0.66 -22.23
C SER A 80 -0.66 0.03 -23.41
N THR A 81 -1.99 -0.02 -23.36
CA THR A 81 -2.82 -0.55 -24.47
C THR A 81 -2.68 0.28 -25.75
N VAL A 82 -2.57 1.61 -25.65
CA VAL A 82 -2.39 2.49 -26.83
C VAL A 82 -1.03 2.27 -27.50
N ASN A 83 0.02 1.96 -26.73
CA ASN A 83 1.36 1.72 -27.27
C ASN A 83 1.52 0.32 -27.90
N GLU A 84 0.74 -0.67 -27.47
CA GLU A 84 0.78 -2.05 -28.01
C GLU A 84 0.03 -2.20 -29.35
N THR A 85 -0.70 -1.18 -29.82
CA THR A 85 -1.41 -1.23 -31.11
C THR A 85 -0.48 -0.98 -32.32
N GLY A 86 0.83 -1.19 -32.15
CA GLY A 86 1.86 -0.91 -33.14
C GLY A 86 3.09 -1.81 -33.03
N ASN A 87 2.93 -3.14 -32.99
CA ASN A 87 3.91 -4.09 -33.55
C ASN A 87 3.39 -5.53 -33.56
N ASP A 88 3.51 -6.17 -34.72
CA ASP A 88 3.24 -7.59 -34.94
C ASP A 88 4.32 -8.51 -34.34
N SER A 89 3.87 -9.63 -33.76
CA SER A 89 4.50 -10.97 -33.66
C SER A 89 5.73 -11.20 -32.75
N ILE A 90 5.61 -12.11 -31.75
CA ILE A 90 6.13 -13.50 -31.71
C ILE A 90 6.06 -14.08 -30.28
N ALA A 91 5.41 -15.25 -30.18
CA ALA A 91 5.50 -16.38 -29.23
C ALA A 91 6.18 -16.24 -27.84
N GLY A 92 5.43 -16.66 -26.82
CA GLY A 92 5.97 -17.17 -25.55
C GLY A 92 4.85 -17.49 -24.56
N THR A 93 4.54 -18.77 -24.38
CA THR A 93 3.60 -19.27 -23.37
C THR A 93 4.16 -19.03 -21.97
N ALA A 94 3.88 -17.86 -21.41
CA ALA A 94 3.82 -17.65 -19.97
C ALA A 94 2.35 -17.41 -19.61
N ASP A 95 1.92 -17.97 -18.50
CA ASP A 95 0.59 -17.76 -17.93
C ASP A 95 0.49 -16.27 -17.51
N LEU A 96 0.00 -15.41 -18.42
CA LEU A 96 0.15 -13.94 -18.39
C LEU A 96 -1.11 -13.17 -17.97
N ASN A 97 -2.07 -13.80 -17.31
CA ASN A 97 -3.36 -13.15 -17.01
C ASN A 97 -3.50 -12.50 -15.63
N THR A 98 -2.41 -12.35 -14.88
CA THR A 98 -2.41 -11.47 -13.69
C THR A 98 -1.70 -10.17 -14.03
N PRO A 99 -2.40 -9.03 -14.12
CA PRO A 99 -1.76 -7.76 -14.37
C PRO A 99 -0.78 -7.46 -13.23
N VAL A 100 0.51 -7.47 -13.57
CA VAL A 100 1.59 -7.09 -12.65
C VAL A 100 1.51 -5.58 -12.49
N LEU A 101 1.47 -5.11 -11.24
CA LEU A 101 1.56 -3.67 -10.96
C LEU A 101 2.90 -3.14 -11.48
N SER A 102 2.87 -1.97 -12.11
CA SER A 102 4.08 -1.25 -12.47
C SER A 102 4.87 -0.80 -11.25
N GLU A 103 6.12 -0.42 -11.46
CA GLU A 103 6.94 0.15 -10.38
C GLU A 103 6.33 1.43 -9.81
N GLU A 104 5.73 2.27 -10.66
CA GLU A 104 5.00 3.47 -10.22
C GLU A 104 3.79 3.09 -9.36
N ALA A 105 2.95 2.15 -9.80
CA ALA A 105 1.77 1.71 -9.05
C ALA A 105 2.16 1.03 -7.72
N MET A 106 3.25 0.26 -7.69
CA MET A 106 3.81 -0.31 -6.46
C MET A 106 4.28 0.78 -5.50
N SER A 107 5.02 1.78 -6.01
CA SER A 107 5.47 2.94 -5.23
C SER A 107 4.29 3.68 -4.62
N LEU A 108 3.27 4.00 -5.41
CA LEU A 108 2.06 4.65 -4.93
C LEU A 108 1.31 3.80 -3.90
N ALA A 109 1.25 2.47 -4.06
CA ALA A 109 0.64 1.60 -3.07
C ALA A 109 1.38 1.61 -1.73
N VAL A 110 2.71 1.72 -1.72
CA VAL A 110 3.48 1.90 -0.47
C VAL A 110 3.13 3.23 0.19
N LEU A 111 3.12 4.33 -0.56
CA LEU A 111 2.77 5.66 -0.05
C LEU A 111 1.35 5.69 0.54
N VAL A 112 0.36 5.17 -0.20
CA VAL A 112 -1.03 5.07 0.25
C VAL A 112 -1.15 4.15 1.46
N GLY A 113 -0.39 3.06 1.52
CA GLY A 113 -0.31 2.19 2.69
C GLY A 113 0.22 2.90 3.93
N MET A 114 1.26 3.72 3.79
CA MET A 114 1.75 4.57 4.89
C MET A 114 0.68 5.54 5.37
N TYR A 115 -0.01 6.23 4.45
CA TYR A 115 -1.09 7.15 4.80
C TYR A 115 -2.26 6.45 5.50
N TYR A 116 -2.70 5.30 4.98
CA TYR A 116 -3.70 4.43 5.61
C TYR A 116 -3.32 4.10 7.05
N GLY A 117 -2.04 3.75 7.26
CA GLY A 117 -1.55 3.43 8.58
C GLY A 117 -1.53 4.63 9.54
N GLU A 118 -1.15 5.80 9.04
CA GLU A 118 -1.21 7.05 9.83
C GLU A 118 -2.63 7.45 10.20
N VAL A 119 -3.60 7.28 9.29
CA VAL A 119 -5.03 7.46 9.60
C VAL A 119 -5.43 6.53 10.77
N ALA A 120 -4.97 5.29 10.79
CA ALA A 120 -5.28 4.36 11.89
C ALA A 120 -4.70 4.81 13.22
N VAL A 121 -3.40 5.13 13.27
CA VAL A 121 -2.69 5.52 14.50
C VAL A 121 -3.22 6.84 15.05
N ARG A 122 -3.50 7.84 14.19
CA ARG A 122 -3.97 9.15 14.63
C ARG A 122 -5.39 9.12 15.20
N ASN A 123 -6.23 8.21 14.73
CA ASN A 123 -7.62 8.10 15.17
C ASN A 123 -7.84 7.06 16.29
N ASN A 124 -6.80 6.30 16.67
CA ASN A 124 -6.90 5.25 17.70
C ASN A 124 -5.62 5.20 18.55
N PRO A 125 -5.62 5.80 19.75
CA PRO A 125 -4.42 5.94 20.58
C PRO A 125 -3.75 4.63 21.01
N GLU A 126 -4.46 3.50 20.96
CA GLU A 126 -3.92 2.18 21.30
C GLU A 126 -3.09 1.56 20.16
N LEU A 127 -3.25 2.08 18.95
CA LEU A 127 -2.53 1.61 17.78
C LEU A 127 -1.19 2.31 17.66
N SER A 128 -0.16 1.54 17.34
CA SER A 128 1.15 2.07 17.02
C SER A 128 1.80 1.27 15.90
N TRP A 129 2.70 1.92 15.17
CA TRP A 129 3.60 1.24 14.25
C TRP A 129 4.59 0.39 15.03
N SER A 130 4.79 -0.84 14.58
CA SER A 130 5.81 -1.75 15.10
C SER A 130 6.36 -2.62 13.98
N GLN A 131 7.47 -3.30 14.24
CA GLN A 131 7.95 -4.35 13.35
C GLN A 131 7.36 -5.69 13.78
N LEU A 132 6.76 -6.44 12.85
CA LEU A 132 6.25 -7.77 13.17
C LEU A 132 7.41 -8.74 13.41
N LYS A 133 7.68 -9.03 14.69
CA LYS A 133 8.66 -10.02 15.13
C LYS A 133 7.95 -11.28 15.60
N GLY A 134 8.62 -12.43 15.51
CA GLY A 134 8.07 -13.71 15.95
C GLY A 134 8.26 -14.82 14.92
N ASN A 135 7.15 -15.40 14.44
CA ASN A 135 7.20 -16.57 13.57
C ASN A 135 7.52 -16.18 12.12
N LYS A 136 8.65 -16.67 11.59
CA LYS A 136 9.11 -16.44 10.22
C LYS A 136 8.11 -16.88 9.13
N LYS A 137 7.14 -17.74 9.46
CA LYS A 137 6.08 -18.19 8.54
C LYS A 137 4.92 -17.19 8.44
N GLN A 138 4.89 -16.15 9.27
CA GLN A 138 3.88 -15.11 9.14
C GLN A 138 4.14 -14.31 7.86
N ALA A 139 3.10 -14.06 7.09
CA ALA A 139 3.25 -13.45 5.78
C ALA A 139 3.78 -12.00 5.84
N ASP A 140 3.64 -11.31 6.99
CA ASP A 140 4.18 -9.96 7.23
C ASP A 140 5.43 -9.98 8.13
N TYR A 141 6.05 -11.15 8.34
CA TYR A 141 7.22 -11.26 9.22
C TYR A 141 8.31 -10.26 8.83
N GLY A 142 8.84 -9.54 9.81
CA GLY A 142 9.89 -8.53 9.63
C GLY A 142 9.41 -7.20 9.04
N GLN A 143 8.16 -7.10 8.58
CA GLN A 143 7.63 -5.90 7.95
C GLN A 143 7.03 -4.92 8.97
N PRO A 144 6.89 -3.62 8.61
CA PRO A 144 6.13 -2.66 9.39
C PRO A 144 4.65 -3.02 9.43
N VAL A 145 4.09 -3.04 10.63
CA VAL A 145 2.67 -3.31 10.90
C VAL A 145 2.13 -2.31 11.90
N ILE A 146 0.81 -2.24 12.01
CA ILE A 146 0.11 -1.52 13.06
C ILE A 146 -0.61 -2.54 13.93
N SER A 147 -0.49 -2.35 15.24
CA SER A 147 -1.17 -3.18 16.23
C SER A 147 -1.40 -2.41 17.52
N ALA A 148 -2.46 -2.81 18.23
CA ALA A 148 -2.62 -2.62 19.66
C ALA A 148 -2.19 -3.89 20.41
N SER A 149 -1.92 -3.78 21.72
CA SER A 149 -1.63 -4.94 22.56
C SER A 149 -2.73 -6.00 22.46
N GLY A 150 -2.35 -7.25 22.20
CA GLY A 150 -3.31 -8.37 22.08
C GLY A 150 -4.22 -8.35 20.83
N SER A 151 -4.02 -7.39 19.91
CA SER A 151 -4.74 -7.33 18.63
C SER A 151 -3.99 -8.06 17.51
N LEU A 152 -4.71 -8.49 16.47
CA LEU A 152 -4.07 -9.03 15.27
C LEU A 152 -3.42 -7.85 14.51
N PRO A 153 -2.09 -7.88 14.26
CA PRO A 153 -1.42 -6.82 13.53
C PRO A 153 -1.94 -6.74 12.09
N THR A 154 -1.98 -5.53 11.55
CA THR A 154 -2.30 -5.27 10.16
C THR A 154 -1.12 -4.60 9.49
N ASN A 155 -0.76 -5.05 8.28
CA ASN A 155 0.25 -4.40 7.45
C ASN A 155 -0.48 -3.43 6.49
N PRO A 156 -0.40 -2.10 6.72
CA PRO A 156 -1.09 -1.12 5.88
C PRO A 156 -0.63 -1.12 4.42
N VAL A 157 0.67 -1.37 4.20
CA VAL A 157 1.24 -1.45 2.85
C VAL A 157 0.72 -2.66 2.11
N ARG A 158 0.56 -3.81 2.78
CA ARG A 158 -0.11 -4.97 2.19
C ARG A 158 -1.57 -4.69 1.84
N VAL A 159 -2.30 -3.97 2.69
CA VAL A 159 -3.70 -3.59 2.40
C VAL A 159 -3.78 -2.73 1.14
N ALA A 160 -2.97 -1.69 1.05
CA ALA A 160 -2.94 -0.81 -0.11
C ALA A 160 -2.45 -1.52 -1.39
N HIS A 161 -1.45 -2.40 -1.28
CA HIS A 161 -0.98 -3.21 -2.40
C HIS A 161 -2.06 -4.20 -2.90
N ALA A 162 -2.78 -4.86 -1.99
CA ALA A 162 -3.89 -5.74 -2.36
C ALA A 162 -5.05 -4.96 -3.01
N PHE A 163 -5.29 -3.72 -2.58
CA PHE A 163 -6.23 -2.82 -3.22
C PHE A 163 -5.78 -2.43 -4.63
N ALA A 164 -4.52 -2.03 -4.81
CA ALA A 164 -3.95 -1.69 -6.11
C ALA A 164 -4.00 -2.86 -7.11
N CYS A 165 -3.58 -4.07 -6.70
CA CYS A 165 -3.68 -5.27 -7.55
C CYS A 165 -5.11 -5.51 -8.03
N ALA A 166 -6.07 -5.31 -7.13
CA ALA A 166 -7.46 -5.60 -7.41
C ALA A 166 -8.18 -4.50 -8.23
N ILE A 167 -7.60 -3.30 -8.31
CA ILE A 167 -7.97 -2.30 -9.32
C ILE A 167 -7.41 -2.74 -10.67
N ALA A 168 -6.14 -3.15 -10.69
CA ALA A 168 -5.44 -3.51 -11.92
C ALA A 168 -6.05 -4.74 -12.61
N ASP A 169 -6.52 -5.73 -11.84
CA ASP A 169 -7.19 -6.93 -12.38
C ASP A 169 -8.68 -6.73 -12.70
N GLY A 170 -9.22 -5.51 -12.48
CA GLY A 170 -10.62 -5.17 -12.72
C GLY A 170 -11.61 -5.80 -11.74
N SER A 171 -11.15 -6.42 -10.64
CA SER A 171 -12.00 -7.15 -9.71
C SER A 171 -12.69 -6.29 -8.64
N LYS A 172 -12.35 -5.00 -8.50
CA LYS A 172 -12.81 -4.17 -7.36
C LYS A 172 -13.28 -2.74 -7.65
N THR A 173 -14.13 -2.28 -6.74
CA THR A 173 -14.69 -0.93 -6.62
C THR A 173 -13.92 -0.05 -5.64
N LEU A 174 -13.98 1.27 -5.84
CA LEU A 174 -13.18 2.32 -5.18
C LEU A 174 -13.30 2.37 -3.64
N GLY A 175 -14.45 1.98 -3.06
CA GLY A 175 -14.70 2.08 -1.60
C GLY A 175 -13.97 1.08 -0.70
N ARG A 176 -13.29 0.08 -1.28
CA ARG A 176 -12.77 -1.06 -0.51
C ARG A 176 -11.62 -0.72 0.43
N LEU A 177 -10.90 0.38 0.21
CA LEU A 177 -9.84 0.83 1.12
C LEU A 177 -10.45 1.31 2.46
N ARG A 178 -11.41 2.24 2.42
CA ARG A 178 -12.12 2.74 3.62
C ARG A 178 -12.97 1.67 4.28
N GLU A 179 -13.62 0.79 3.51
CA GLU A 179 -14.36 -0.35 4.06
C GLU A 179 -13.45 -1.29 4.87
N THR A 180 -12.27 -1.61 4.35
CA THR A 180 -11.28 -2.45 5.05
C THR A 180 -10.82 -1.78 6.35
N TYR A 181 -10.61 -0.45 6.33
CA TYR A 181 -10.33 0.33 7.52
C TYR A 181 -11.44 0.21 8.56
N ASN A 182 -12.67 0.51 8.16
CA ASN A 182 -13.83 0.48 9.05
C ASN A 182 -14.03 -0.91 9.68
N TYR A 183 -13.91 -1.97 8.88
CA TYR A 183 -14.02 -3.34 9.37
C TYR A 183 -12.92 -3.67 10.39
N TRP A 184 -11.66 -3.34 10.09
CA TRP A 184 -10.56 -3.58 11.02
C TRP A 184 -10.73 -2.77 12.33
N MET A 185 -11.19 -1.52 12.25
CA MET A 185 -11.49 -0.70 13.44
C MET A 185 -12.59 -1.31 14.32
N GLN A 186 -13.61 -1.95 13.73
CA GLN A 186 -14.62 -2.67 14.50
C GLN A 186 -14.03 -3.85 15.27
N LEU A 187 -13.09 -4.60 14.66
CA LEU A 187 -12.42 -5.73 15.32
C LEU A 187 -11.53 -5.29 16.49
N ILE A 188 -10.94 -4.11 16.40
CA ILE A 188 -10.13 -3.54 17.50
C ILE A 188 -11.04 -3.12 18.66
N LYS A 189 -12.16 -2.43 18.38
CA LYS A 189 -13.10 -1.95 19.40
C LYS A 189 -13.91 -3.07 20.08
N ALA A 190 -14.01 -4.24 19.45
CA ALA A 190 -14.75 -5.37 19.99
C ALA A 190 -13.97 -6.20 21.03
N LYS A 191 -12.74 -5.80 21.37
CA LYS A 191 -11.90 -6.39 22.41
C LYS A 191 -11.93 -5.56 23.68
#